data_AF-A0A1I0CG19-F1
#
_entry.id   AF-A0A1I0CG19-F1
#
_cell.length_a   1.000
_cell.length_b   1.000
_cell.length_c   1.000
_cell.angle_alpha   90.00
_cell.angle_beta   90.00
_cell.angle_gamma   90.00
#
_symmetry.space_group_name_H-M   'P 1'
#
loop_
_entity.id
_entity.type
_entity.pdbx_description
1 polymer ?
#
loop_
_entity_poly.entity_id
_entity_poly.type
_entity_poly.pdbx_seq_one_letter_code
_entity_poly.pdbx_strand_id
1 'polypeptide(L)'
;MARHIQTAFTKPSTTVPFKTDGPKHIPGNRNAGERTPEREPLTRILSSSSRYSQNRKAKDKVCTEFFSDRPLASNGAPEDEWQECDEYPFASTKEGGAYDRPEYGKNNFSVQAVLGRHNSIAGSDLGVFFARYRVLNGNKFWVAVR
;
A
#
# COMPACT_ATOMS: atom_id res chain seq x y z
N MET A 1 2.66 -9.73 4.68
CA MET A 1 2.47 -8.79 3.56
C MET A 1 1.51 -9.30 2.51
N ALA A 2 1.71 -10.49 1.93
CA ALA A 2 0.78 -11.05 0.94
C ALA A 2 -0.71 -11.03 1.39
N ARG A 3 -0.99 -11.37 2.67
CA ARG A 3 -2.35 -11.32 3.23
C ARG A 3 -2.98 -9.92 3.26
N HIS A 4 -2.19 -8.87 3.52
CA HIS A 4 -2.68 -7.49 3.52
C HIS A 4 -3.12 -7.08 2.12
N ILE A 5 -2.24 -7.25 1.12
CA ILE A 5 -2.54 -6.95 -0.29
C ILE A 5 -3.71 -7.80 -0.79
N GLN A 6 -3.78 -9.09 -0.43
CA GLN A 6 -4.91 -9.95 -0.77
C GLN A 6 -6.22 -9.41 -0.21
N THR A 7 -6.21 -8.88 1.02
CA THR A 7 -7.40 -8.26 1.63
C THR A 7 -7.76 -6.97 0.91
N ALA A 8 -6.78 -6.12 0.56
CA ALA A 8 -6.99 -4.92 -0.24
C ALA A 8 -7.62 -5.24 -1.61
N PHE A 9 -7.28 -6.39 -2.22
CA PHE A 9 -7.85 -6.83 -3.50
C PHE A 9 -9.24 -7.46 -3.39
N THR A 10 -9.51 -8.22 -2.33
CA THR A 10 -10.72 -9.06 -2.25
C THR A 10 -11.80 -8.47 -1.35
N LYS A 11 -11.42 -7.65 -0.38
CA LYS A 11 -12.30 -7.02 0.61
C LYS A 11 -11.89 -5.56 0.86
N PRO A 12 -11.75 -4.71 -0.19
CA PRO A 12 -11.26 -3.34 -0.02
C PRO A 12 -12.10 -2.53 0.97
N SER A 13 -13.42 -2.71 0.99
CA SER A 13 -14.33 -2.00 1.90
C SER A 13 -14.08 -2.24 3.39
N THR A 14 -13.40 -3.34 3.76
CA THR A 14 -13.05 -3.65 5.17
C THR A 14 -11.68 -3.13 5.57
N THR A 15 -10.95 -2.50 4.67
CA THR A 15 -9.61 -1.97 4.93
C THR A 15 -9.65 -0.49 5.31
N VAL A 16 -8.69 -0.05 6.11
CA VAL A 16 -8.57 1.36 6.51
C VAL A 16 -7.63 2.14 5.57
N PRO A 17 -7.83 3.45 5.34
CA PRO A 17 -8.96 4.23 5.82
C PRO A 17 -10.26 3.77 5.17
N PHE A 18 -11.36 3.83 5.92
CA PHE A 18 -12.67 3.53 5.36
C PHE A 18 -13.04 4.60 4.33
N LYS A 19 -13.80 4.19 3.31
CA LYS A 19 -14.33 5.08 2.28
C LYS A 19 -15.84 5.17 2.44
N THR A 20 -16.35 6.39 2.63
CA THR A 20 -17.77 6.66 2.92
C THR A 20 -18.50 7.34 1.76
N ASP A 21 -17.77 7.84 0.77
CA ASP A 21 -18.25 8.57 -0.41
C ASP A 21 -18.36 7.68 -1.67
N GLY A 22 -18.34 6.36 -1.51
CA GLY A 22 -18.49 5.40 -2.59
C GLY A 22 -17.65 4.12 -2.39
N PRO A 23 -17.65 3.21 -3.39
CA PRO A 23 -16.84 2.01 -3.34
C PRO A 23 -15.34 2.33 -3.30
N LYS A 24 -14.59 1.53 -2.55
CA LYS A 24 -13.13 1.65 -2.43
C LYS A 24 -12.45 0.88 -3.57
N HIS A 25 -11.86 1.61 -4.51
CA HIS A 25 -11.23 1.05 -5.70
C HIS A 25 -9.71 1.07 -5.57
N ILE A 26 -9.12 -0.09 -5.29
CA ILE A 26 -7.67 -0.23 -5.07
C ILE A 26 -7.03 -0.85 -6.33
N PRO A 27 -6.19 -0.13 -7.10
CA PRO A 27 -5.64 -0.61 -8.37
C PRO A 27 -4.45 -1.57 -8.21
N GLY A 28 -3.98 -2.11 -9.34
CA GLY A 28 -2.75 -2.90 -9.44
C GLY A 28 -2.94 -4.41 -9.31
N ASN A 29 -4.16 -4.93 -9.22
CA ASN A 29 -4.41 -6.36 -9.15
C ASN A 29 -4.26 -7.02 -10.53
N ARG A 30 -3.21 -7.83 -10.72
CA ARG A 30 -2.98 -8.58 -11.98
C ARG A 30 -4.11 -9.56 -12.31
N ASN A 31 -4.80 -10.04 -11.29
CA ASN A 31 -5.82 -11.10 -11.38
C ASN A 31 -7.25 -10.56 -11.39
N ALA A 32 -7.44 -9.24 -11.30
CA ALA A 32 -8.76 -8.62 -11.45
C ALA A 32 -9.30 -8.78 -12.88
N GLY A 33 -10.64 -8.69 -13.02
CA GLY A 33 -11.32 -8.75 -14.30
C GLY A 33 -10.80 -7.68 -15.27
N GLU A 34 -10.81 -7.99 -16.57
CA GLU A 34 -10.44 -6.99 -17.57
C GLU A 34 -11.38 -5.79 -17.50
N ARG A 35 -10.82 -4.59 -17.72
CA ARG A 35 -11.56 -3.32 -17.73
C ARG A 35 -12.22 -2.95 -16.38
N THR A 36 -11.76 -3.49 -15.25
CA THR A 36 -12.14 -2.99 -13.92
C THR A 36 -11.10 -2.00 -13.36
N PRO A 37 -11.50 -1.09 -12.46
CA PRO A 37 -10.58 -0.12 -11.85
C PRO A 37 -9.45 -0.77 -11.06
N GLU A 38 -9.70 -1.96 -10.50
CA GLU A 38 -8.71 -2.77 -9.76
C GLU A 38 -7.63 -3.34 -10.69
N ARG A 39 -7.95 -3.52 -11.98
CA ARG A 39 -7.02 -4.02 -12.99
C ARG A 39 -6.13 -2.94 -13.59
N GLU A 40 -6.38 -1.66 -13.28
CA GLU A 40 -5.49 -0.57 -13.70
C GLU A 40 -4.08 -0.77 -13.10
N PRO A 41 -3.01 -0.46 -13.87
CA PRO A 41 -1.65 -0.63 -13.38
C PRO A 41 -1.28 0.40 -12.32
N LEU A 42 -0.32 0.03 -11.48
CA LEU A 42 0.42 1.00 -10.67
C LEU A 42 1.51 1.65 -11.51
N THR A 43 1.80 2.91 -11.26
CA THR A 43 2.86 3.67 -11.90
C THR A 43 3.99 3.93 -10.91
N ARG A 44 5.19 3.40 -11.15
CA ARG A 44 6.32 3.59 -10.22
C ARG A 44 6.73 5.06 -10.14
N ILE A 45 7.02 5.52 -8.93
CA ILE A 45 7.66 6.81 -8.65
C ILE A 45 8.95 6.64 -7.84
N LEU A 46 9.85 7.61 -7.92
CA LEU A 46 11.09 7.63 -7.14
C LEU A 46 10.83 8.05 -5.68
N SER A 47 11.64 7.53 -4.75
CA SER A 47 11.60 7.90 -3.33
C SER A 47 11.94 9.36 -3.06
N SER A 48 12.68 10.01 -3.97
CA SER A 48 12.99 11.43 -3.94
C SER A 48 11.82 12.34 -4.36
N SER A 49 10.72 11.79 -4.88
CA SER A 49 9.57 12.58 -5.32
C SER A 49 8.75 13.10 -4.13
N SER A 50 8.18 14.31 -4.27
CA SER A 50 7.25 14.85 -3.27
C SER A 50 6.05 13.94 -3.04
N ARG A 51 5.56 13.29 -4.11
CA ARG A 51 4.46 12.32 -4.05
C ARG A 51 4.78 11.12 -3.16
N TYR A 52 6.00 10.59 -3.20
CA TYR A 52 6.41 9.50 -2.30
C TYR A 52 6.27 9.90 -0.83
N SER A 53 6.77 11.10 -0.48
CA SER A 53 6.63 11.64 0.88
C SER A 53 5.16 11.85 1.27
N GLN A 54 4.33 12.34 0.36
CA GLN A 54 2.89 12.51 0.59
C GLN A 54 2.19 11.17 0.84
N ASN A 55 2.50 10.14 0.04
CA ASN A 55 1.94 8.79 0.23
C ASN A 55 2.30 8.23 1.60
N ARG A 56 3.57 8.37 2.02
CA ARG A 56 4.03 7.96 3.35
C ARG A 56 3.28 8.68 4.46
N LYS A 57 3.14 10.01 4.36
CA LYS A 57 2.37 10.81 5.32
C LYS A 57 0.91 10.38 5.42
N ALA A 58 0.26 10.06 4.29
CA ALA A 58 -1.11 9.56 4.28
C ALA A 58 -1.22 8.20 5.00
N LYS A 59 -0.28 7.28 4.73
CA LYS A 59 -0.18 6.01 5.45
C LYS A 59 0.09 6.22 6.94
N ASP A 60 1.03 7.09 7.31
CA ASP A 60 1.38 7.34 8.72
C ASP A 60 0.21 7.94 9.49
N LYS A 61 -0.57 8.84 8.86
CA LYS A 61 -1.80 9.39 9.45
C LYS A 61 -2.79 8.28 9.80
N VAL A 62 -3.12 7.43 8.82
CA VAL A 62 -4.07 6.32 9.02
C VAL A 62 -3.54 5.31 10.03
N CYS A 63 -2.23 5.04 9.98
CA CYS A 63 -1.58 4.14 10.92
C CYS A 63 -1.70 4.60 12.37
N THR A 64 -1.49 5.90 12.62
CA THR A 64 -1.68 6.50 13.94
C THR A 64 -3.14 6.51 14.37
N GLU A 65 -4.07 6.74 13.43
CA GLU A 65 -5.50 6.80 13.73
C GLU A 65 -6.09 5.43 14.10
N PHE A 66 -5.71 4.37 13.39
CA PHE A 66 -6.36 3.05 13.51
C PHE A 66 -5.51 1.99 14.23
N PHE A 67 -4.21 2.23 14.43
CA PHE A 67 -3.28 1.25 14.99
C PHE A 67 -2.28 1.90 15.96
N SER A 68 -2.70 2.91 16.73
CA SER A 68 -1.84 3.62 17.70
C SER A 68 -1.36 2.73 18.86
N ASP A 69 -2.13 1.70 19.21
CA ASP A 69 -1.89 0.75 20.29
C ASP A 69 -1.00 -0.44 19.87
N ARG A 70 -0.59 -0.50 18.59
CA ARG A 70 0.22 -1.60 18.08
C ARG A 70 1.57 -1.72 18.84
N PRO A 71 2.13 -2.94 18.98
CA PRO A 71 3.45 -3.12 19.58
C PRO A 71 4.55 -2.42 18.77
N LEU A 72 5.44 -1.68 19.44
CA LEU A 72 6.52 -0.91 18.83
C LEU A 72 7.82 -1.11 19.61
N ALA A 73 8.97 -0.98 18.95
CA ALA A 73 10.25 -0.91 19.66
C ALA A 73 10.25 0.16 20.76
N SER A 74 9.64 1.32 20.47
CA SER A 74 9.58 2.46 21.38
C SER A 74 8.69 2.25 22.60
N ASN A 75 7.79 1.26 22.59
CA ASN A 75 6.96 0.91 23.76
C ASN A 75 7.46 -0.35 24.48
N GLY A 76 8.67 -0.83 24.16
CA GLY A 76 9.32 -1.95 24.85
C GLY A 76 8.79 -3.33 24.45
N ALA A 77 8.03 -3.43 23.36
CA ALA A 77 7.58 -4.72 22.84
C ALA A 77 8.79 -5.61 22.48
N PRO A 78 8.66 -6.96 22.52
CA PRO A 78 9.63 -7.87 21.93
C PRO A 78 9.77 -7.68 20.42
N GLU A 79 10.98 -7.86 19.87
CA GLU A 79 11.26 -7.63 18.43
C GLU A 79 10.37 -8.47 17.51
N ASP A 80 10.05 -9.70 17.91
CA ASP A 80 9.19 -10.61 17.16
C ASP A 80 7.70 -10.23 17.21
N GLU A 81 7.35 -9.23 18.01
CA GLU A 81 6.00 -8.65 18.11
C GLU A 81 5.91 -7.26 17.48
N TRP A 82 7.02 -6.57 17.20
CA TRP A 82 7.03 -5.21 16.65
C TRP A 82 6.18 -5.13 15.38
N GLN A 83 5.30 -4.13 15.33
CA GLN A 83 4.43 -3.90 14.19
C GLN A 83 4.76 -2.58 13.49
N GLU A 84 4.86 -2.68 12.18
CA GLU A 84 4.89 -1.55 11.27
C GLU A 84 3.60 -1.52 10.45
N CYS A 85 3.22 -0.35 9.98
CA CYS A 85 2.09 -0.27 9.07
C CYS A 85 2.58 -0.39 7.63
N ASP A 86 2.07 -1.41 6.95
CA ASP A 86 2.22 -1.65 5.51
C ASP A 86 1.13 -0.87 4.76
N GLU A 87 1.40 -0.49 3.50
CA GLU A 87 0.45 0.20 2.64
C GLU A 87 0.33 -0.43 1.26
N TYR A 88 -0.89 -0.38 0.74
CA TYR A 88 -1.15 -0.72 -0.65
C TYR A 88 -2.23 0.20 -1.26
N PRO A 89 -2.00 0.87 -2.40
CA PRO A 89 -0.78 0.81 -3.22
C PRO A 89 0.45 1.40 -2.53
N PHE A 90 1.63 0.94 -2.94
CA PHE A 90 2.90 1.26 -2.27
C PHE A 90 3.21 2.76 -2.29
N ALA A 91 3.94 3.27 -1.29
CA ALA A 91 4.42 4.66 -1.32
C ALA A 91 5.23 5.00 -2.57
N SER A 92 5.93 4.02 -3.16
CA SER A 92 6.66 4.13 -4.42
C SER A 92 5.80 4.06 -5.68
N THR A 93 4.49 4.35 -5.59
CA THR A 93 3.58 4.43 -6.74
C THR A 93 2.81 5.74 -6.78
N LYS A 94 2.43 6.19 -7.97
CA LYS A 94 1.61 7.41 -8.16
C LYS A 94 0.25 7.25 -7.45
N GLU A 95 -0.28 6.04 -7.45
CA GLU A 95 -1.59 5.64 -6.92
C GLU A 95 -1.57 5.34 -5.41
N GLY A 96 -0.45 5.62 -4.71
CA GLY A 96 -0.31 5.43 -3.27
C GLY A 96 -1.23 6.34 -2.42
N GLY A 97 -1.04 6.33 -1.11
CA GLY A 97 -2.03 6.85 -0.15
C GLY A 97 -2.45 8.31 -0.27
N ALA A 98 -1.69 9.16 -0.98
CA ALA A 98 -2.07 10.56 -1.21
C ALA A 98 -2.78 10.78 -2.56
N TYR A 99 -3.07 9.72 -3.32
CA TYR A 99 -3.71 9.83 -4.62
C TYR A 99 -5.20 10.18 -4.47
N ASP A 100 -5.57 11.30 -5.09
CA ASP A 100 -6.95 11.74 -5.26
C ASP A 100 -7.34 11.41 -6.71
N ARG A 101 -8.17 10.37 -6.87
CA ARG A 101 -8.46 9.79 -8.18
C ARG A 101 -9.62 10.56 -8.80
N PRO A 102 -9.51 11.08 -10.03
CA PRO A 102 -10.54 11.97 -10.59
C PRO A 102 -11.96 11.38 -10.56
N GLU A 103 -12.10 10.08 -10.80
CA GLU A 103 -13.38 9.39 -10.86
C GLU A 103 -13.86 8.82 -9.51
N TYR A 104 -12.93 8.58 -8.57
CA TYR A 104 -13.21 7.81 -7.35
C TYR A 104 -12.86 8.57 -6.06
N GLY A 105 -12.35 9.79 -6.16
CA GLY A 105 -11.92 10.62 -5.04
C GLY A 105 -10.74 10.02 -4.25
N LYS A 106 -10.69 10.38 -2.96
CA LYS A 106 -9.62 10.03 -2.01
C LYS A 106 -9.85 8.66 -1.36
N ASN A 107 -8.90 8.25 -0.51
CA ASN A 107 -8.98 7.07 0.35
C ASN A 107 -9.07 5.72 -0.40
N ASN A 108 -8.50 5.64 -1.60
CA ASN A 108 -8.44 4.43 -2.42
C ASN A 108 -7.14 3.63 -2.18
N PHE A 109 -6.78 3.45 -0.91
CA PHE A 109 -5.60 2.69 -0.45
C PHE A 109 -5.91 1.97 0.86
N SER A 110 -5.12 0.96 1.20
CA SER A 110 -5.23 0.15 2.40
C SER A 110 -3.98 0.32 3.26
N VAL A 111 -4.17 0.38 4.58
CA VAL A 111 -3.12 0.33 5.59
C VAL A 111 -3.43 -0.78 6.57
N GLN A 112 -2.41 -1.53 6.98
CA GLN A 112 -2.54 -2.55 8.01
C GLN A 112 -1.29 -2.61 8.88
N ALA A 113 -1.46 -2.63 10.21
CA ALA A 113 -0.38 -2.98 11.12
C ALA A 113 -0.04 -4.46 11.01
N VAL A 114 1.25 -4.74 10.84
CA VAL A 114 1.79 -6.05 10.50
C VAL A 114 3.19 -6.19 11.09
N LEU A 115 3.66 -7.42 11.31
CA LEU A 115 4.98 -7.64 11.89
C LEU A 115 6.09 -6.96 11.06
N GLY A 116 6.91 -6.14 11.72
CA GLY A 116 7.93 -5.30 11.10
C GLY A 116 8.95 -6.11 10.29
N ARG A 117 9.38 -7.27 10.80
CA ARG A 117 10.25 -8.19 10.04
C ARG A 117 9.66 -8.59 8.69
N HIS A 118 8.36 -8.87 8.63
CA HIS A 118 7.71 -9.25 7.38
C HIS A 118 7.60 -8.03 6.45
N ASN A 119 7.46 -6.82 7.02
CA ASN A 119 7.30 -5.58 6.26
C ASN A 119 8.60 -5.23 5.55
N SER A 120 9.70 -5.29 6.31
CA SER A 120 11.05 -5.04 5.82
C SER A 120 11.47 -6.01 4.71
N ILE A 121 11.17 -7.30 4.87
CA ILE A 121 11.44 -8.32 3.83
C ILE A 121 10.67 -7.99 2.55
N ALA A 122 9.36 -7.72 2.64
CA ALA A 122 8.56 -7.40 1.46
C ALA A 122 8.98 -6.10 0.77
N GLY A 123 9.37 -5.08 1.54
CA GLY A 123 9.93 -3.84 1.00
C GLY A 123 11.25 -4.08 0.25
N SER A 124 12.11 -4.94 0.80
CA SER A 124 13.35 -5.36 0.15
C SER A 124 13.07 -6.13 -1.14
N ASP A 125 12.13 -7.08 -1.12
CA ASP A 125 11.72 -7.85 -2.30
C ASP A 125 11.14 -6.95 -3.39
N LEU A 126 10.34 -5.94 -3.03
CA LEU A 126 9.84 -4.93 -3.96
C LEU A 126 10.99 -4.13 -4.60
N GLY A 127 11.99 -3.74 -3.81
CA GLY A 127 13.21 -3.09 -4.31
C GLY A 127 14.00 -3.97 -5.28
N VAL A 128 14.12 -5.27 -4.98
CA VAL A 128 14.75 -6.26 -5.85
C VAL A 128 13.97 -6.43 -7.14
N PHE A 129 12.63 -6.55 -7.09
CA PHE A 129 11.77 -6.62 -8.28
C PHE A 129 12.01 -5.42 -9.19
N PHE A 130 11.97 -4.24 -8.59
CA PHE A 130 12.23 -2.96 -9.24
C PHE A 130 13.58 -2.88 -9.96
N ALA A 131 14.65 -3.39 -9.33
CA ALA A 131 15.97 -3.45 -9.94
C ALA A 131 16.05 -4.53 -11.03
N ARG A 132 15.61 -5.76 -10.72
CA ARG A 132 15.72 -6.94 -11.59
C ARG A 132 14.99 -6.76 -12.91
N TYR A 133 13.77 -6.20 -12.85
CA TYR A 133 12.94 -6.01 -14.04
C TYR A 133 13.05 -4.59 -14.62
N ARG A 134 13.99 -3.78 -14.12
CA ARG A 134 14.24 -2.40 -14.57
C ARG A 134 12.96 -1.58 -14.66
N VAL A 135 12.08 -1.72 -13.67
CA VAL A 135 10.84 -0.94 -13.60
C VAL A 135 11.23 0.48 -13.23
N LEU A 136 11.44 1.38 -14.17
CA LEU A 136 11.92 2.74 -13.89
C LEU A 136 10.78 3.68 -13.47
N ASN A 137 11.12 4.91 -13.10
CA ASN A 137 10.14 5.96 -12.85
C ASN A 137 9.15 6.09 -14.04
N GLY A 138 7.85 6.16 -13.75
CA GLY A 138 6.79 6.22 -14.76
C GLY A 138 6.42 4.87 -15.39
N ASN A 139 7.16 3.79 -15.12
CA ASN A 139 6.79 2.48 -15.63
C ASN A 139 5.56 1.94 -14.92
N LYS A 140 4.74 1.22 -15.70
CA LYS A 140 3.50 0.59 -15.25
C LYS A 140 3.75 -0.86 -14.88
N PHE A 141 3.15 -1.32 -13.80
CA PHE A 141 3.24 -2.71 -13.35
C PHE A 141 1.98 -3.14 -12.59
N TRP A 142 1.85 -4.44 -12.38
CA TRP A 142 0.78 -5.04 -11.59
C TRP A 142 1.38 -5.97 -10.54
N VAL A 143 0.60 -6.24 -9.50
CA VAL A 143 0.90 -7.17 -8.44
C VAL A 143 -0.01 -8.38 -8.56
N ALA A 144 0.59 -9.57 -8.53
CA ALA A 144 -0.12 -10.84 -8.44
C ALA A 144 0.12 -11.43 -7.06
N VAL A 145 -0.97 -11.67 -6.32
CA VAL A 145 -0.95 -12.46 -5.08
C VAL A 145 -1.58 -13.80 -5.41
N ARG A 146 -0.94 -14.89 -5.00
CA ARG A 146 -1.41 -16.26 -5.18
C ARG A 146 -1.65 -16.89 -3.82
#